data_AF-A0A959KW92-F1
#
_entry.id   AF-A0A959KW92-F1
#
_cell.length_a   1.000
_cell.length_b   1.000
_cell.length_c   1.000
_cell.angle_alpha   90.00
_cell.angle_beta   90.00
_cell.angle_gamma   90.00
#
_symmetry.space_group_name_H-M   'P 1'
#
loop_
_entity.id
_entity.type
_entity.pdbx_description
1 polymer ?
#
loop_
_entity_poly.entity_id
_entity_poly.type
_entity_poly.pdbx_seq_one_letter_code
_entity_poly.pdbx_strand_id
1 'polypeptide(L)'
;MNPNISFTTGTLLTALAAVVVLIFAAIVFFRWYYRRQSDHDLTAKYKGKQWRSPLEARSKYPDVDVFKMRGSILGLSMAASLGLIILAMNWTTFEKSVYIPDNALVLDEEIEIEPPRSTQEQPPPPPPPPPVIQEVPDAEIITDDEPEFVDQSVDAETMVEAPVFHEDNTAAPPPPPPPPMKEPDIEEIFKIVEDMPRFPGCETAGLSKEEKK
;
A
#
# COMPACT_ATOMS: atom_id res chain seq x y z
N MET A 1 1.85 0.76 -21.59
CA MET A 1 0.43 0.92 -21.20
C MET A 1 -0.43 1.06 -22.44
N ASN A 2 -1.60 0.41 -22.50
CA ASN A 2 -2.54 0.61 -23.60
C ASN A 2 -3.10 2.06 -23.54
N PRO A 3 -2.97 2.88 -24.59
CA PRO A 3 -3.40 4.29 -24.58
C PRO A 3 -4.94 4.46 -24.52
N ASN A 4 -5.71 3.38 -24.64
CA ASN A 4 -7.16 3.39 -24.72
C ASN A 4 -7.88 3.57 -23.36
N ILE A 5 -7.16 3.63 -22.23
CA ILE A 5 -7.74 3.73 -20.88
C ILE A 5 -7.15 4.94 -20.13
N SER A 6 -7.17 6.12 -20.75
CA SER A 6 -6.73 7.36 -20.10
C SER A 6 -7.92 8.11 -19.50
N PHE A 7 -7.84 8.41 -18.20
CA PHE A 7 -8.81 9.25 -17.51
C PHE A 7 -8.24 10.65 -17.30
N THR A 8 -8.92 11.66 -17.83
CA THR A 8 -8.61 13.07 -17.57
C THR A 8 -8.93 13.43 -16.12
N THR A 9 -8.22 14.40 -15.54
CA THR A 9 -8.45 14.86 -14.15
C THR A 9 -9.91 15.27 -13.89
N GLY A 10 -10.57 15.90 -14.87
CA GLY A 10 -11.97 16.27 -14.77
C GLY A 10 -12.91 15.08 -14.66
N THR A 11 -12.72 14.02 -15.47
CA THR A 11 -13.57 12.82 -15.40
C THR A 11 -13.31 12.06 -14.11
N LEU A 12 -12.07 12.02 -13.64
CA LEU A 12 -11.71 11.40 -12.37
C LEU A 12 -12.38 12.09 -11.16
N LEU A 13 -12.41 13.42 -11.12
CA LEU A 13 -13.11 14.16 -10.05
C LEU A 13 -14.61 13.91 -10.07
N THR A 14 -15.24 13.88 -11.25
CA THR A 14 -16.67 13.54 -11.35
C THR A 14 -16.96 12.10 -10.94
N ALA A 15 -16.07 11.16 -11.27
CA ALA A 15 -16.20 9.76 -10.87
C ALA A 15 -16.08 9.60 -9.35
N LEU A 16 -15.10 10.25 -8.72
CA LEU A 16 -14.97 10.23 -7.25
C LEU A 16 -16.18 10.86 -6.55
N ALA A 17 -16.66 12.01 -7.05
CA ALA A 17 -17.88 12.63 -6.51
C ALA A 17 -19.10 11.72 -6.67
N ALA A 18 -19.25 11.05 -7.81
CA ALA A 18 -20.33 10.09 -8.03
C ALA A 18 -20.26 8.90 -7.06
N VAL A 19 -19.06 8.37 -6.77
CA VAL A 19 -18.86 7.31 -5.77
C VAL A 19 -19.30 7.76 -4.38
N VAL A 20 -18.94 8.98 -3.96
CA VAL A 20 -19.36 9.53 -2.66
C VAL A 20 -20.88 9.67 -2.59
N VAL A 21 -21.51 10.19 -3.64
CA VAL A 21 -22.98 10.31 -3.72
C VAL A 21 -23.65 8.94 -3.67
N LEU A 22 -23.09 7.93 -4.34
CA LEU A 22 -23.60 6.56 -4.31
C LEU A 22 -23.52 5.97 -2.89
N ILE A 23 -22.42 6.21 -2.17
CA ILE A 23 -22.27 5.78 -0.77
C ILE A 23 -23.33 6.45 0.12
N PHE A 24 -23.53 7.76 0.01
CA PHE A 24 -24.58 8.46 0.75
C PHE A 24 -25.98 7.95 0.40
N ALA A 25 -26.27 7.74 -0.89
CA ALA A 25 -27.54 7.18 -1.34
C ALA A 25 -27.76 5.77 -0.79
N ALA A 26 -26.72 4.93 -0.75
CA ALA A 26 -26.78 3.59 -0.15
C ALA A 26 -27.08 3.68 1.36
N ILE A 27 -26.44 4.59 2.10
CA ILE A 27 -26.71 4.80 3.53
C ILE A 27 -28.17 5.22 3.76
N VAL A 28 -28.67 6.19 2.98
CA VAL A 28 -30.07 6.64 3.08
C VAL A 28 -31.03 5.51 2.71
N PHE A 29 -30.72 4.73 1.66
CA PHE A 29 -31.50 3.57 1.24
C PHE A 29 -31.55 2.50 2.33
N PHE A 30 -30.41 2.12 2.91
CA PHE A 30 -30.37 1.13 3.99
C PHE A 30 -31.09 1.65 5.23
N ARG A 31 -30.90 2.93 5.60
CA ARG A 31 -31.63 3.54 6.71
C ARG A 31 -33.15 3.50 6.48
N TRP A 32 -33.60 3.81 5.27
CA TRP A 32 -35.00 3.71 4.88
C TRP A 32 -35.51 2.27 4.87
N TYR A 33 -34.73 1.33 4.36
CA TYR A 33 -35.04 -0.10 4.30
C TYR A 33 -35.20 -0.70 5.70
N TYR A 34 -34.24 -0.47 6.59
CA TYR A 34 -34.31 -0.96 7.97
C TYR A 34 -35.42 -0.26 8.77
N ARG A 35 -35.66 1.03 8.53
CA ARG A 35 -36.77 1.75 9.17
C ARG A 35 -38.13 1.13 8.80
N ARG A 36 -38.33 0.75 7.53
CA ARG A 36 -39.54 0.03 7.11
C ARG A 36 -39.68 -1.33 7.79
N GLN A 37 -38.59 -2.02 8.08
CA GLN A 37 -38.63 -3.31 8.78
C GLN A 37 -38.83 -3.18 10.29
N SER A 38 -38.39 -2.07 10.90
CA SER A 38 -38.60 -1.82 12.33
C SER A 38 -40.02 -1.41 12.70
N ASP A 39 -40.80 -0.87 11.75
CA ASP A 39 -42.18 -0.42 11.98
C ASP A 39 -43.17 -1.60 12.16
N HIS A 40 -42.76 -2.83 11.86
CA HIS A 40 -43.57 -4.02 12.13
C HIS A 40 -43.49 -4.37 13.63
N ASP A 41 -44.58 -4.88 14.22
CA ASP A 41 -44.57 -5.38 15.61
C ASP A 41 -43.79 -6.70 15.71
N LEU A 42 -42.46 -6.57 15.67
CA LEU A 42 -41.50 -7.65 15.77
C LEU A 42 -41.62 -8.38 17.12
N THR A 43 -42.04 -7.67 18.16
CA THR A 43 -42.24 -8.27 19.48
C THR A 43 -43.39 -9.26 19.47
N ALA A 44 -44.51 -8.92 18.83
CA ALA A 44 -45.61 -9.88 18.64
C ALA A 44 -45.21 -11.04 17.72
N LYS A 45 -44.53 -10.77 16.61
CA LYS A 45 -44.12 -11.80 15.62
C LYS A 45 -43.19 -12.88 16.20
N TYR A 46 -42.30 -12.51 17.11
CA TYR A 46 -41.30 -13.42 17.68
C TYR A 46 -41.62 -13.89 19.11
N LYS A 47 -42.76 -13.49 19.68
CA LYS A 47 -43.19 -13.92 21.02
C LYS A 47 -43.37 -15.44 21.06
N GLY A 48 -42.51 -16.14 21.81
CA GLY A 48 -42.57 -17.60 21.94
C GLY A 48 -42.03 -18.38 20.74
N LYS A 49 -41.34 -17.73 19.79
CA LYS A 49 -40.68 -18.45 18.69
C LYS A 49 -39.49 -19.23 19.27
N GLN A 50 -39.54 -20.55 19.15
CA GLN A 50 -38.41 -21.43 19.41
C GLN A 50 -37.53 -21.52 18.17
N TRP A 51 -36.25 -21.19 18.32
CA TRP A 51 -35.28 -21.16 17.24
C TRP A 51 -34.81 -22.56 16.88
N ARG A 52 -34.67 -22.84 15.58
CA ARG A 52 -34.21 -24.15 15.08
C ARG A 52 -32.69 -24.32 15.20
N SER A 53 -31.95 -23.22 15.24
CA SER A 53 -30.49 -23.22 15.35
C SER A 53 -29.99 -22.16 16.34
N PRO A 54 -28.84 -22.39 17.00
CA PRO A 54 -28.21 -21.40 17.87
C PRO A 54 -27.82 -20.12 17.13
N LEU A 55 -27.54 -20.22 15.81
CA LEU A 55 -27.18 -19.08 14.96
C LEU A 55 -28.36 -18.15 14.72
N GLU A 56 -29.57 -18.72 14.54
CA GLU A 56 -30.80 -17.94 14.36
C GLU A 56 -31.24 -17.26 15.67
N ALA A 57 -30.89 -17.86 16.82
CA ALA A 57 -31.17 -17.32 18.16
C ALA A 57 -30.19 -16.22 18.61
N ARG A 58 -29.16 -15.90 17.80
CA ARG A 58 -28.12 -14.94 18.17
C ARG A 58 -28.66 -13.51 18.35
N SER A 59 -29.62 -13.11 17.51
CA SER A 59 -30.25 -11.79 17.55
C SER A 59 -31.71 -11.89 17.99
N LYS A 60 -32.15 -10.94 18.83
CA LYS A 60 -33.54 -10.89 19.33
C LYS A 60 -34.57 -10.79 18.21
N TYR A 61 -34.21 -10.04 17.16
CA TYR A 61 -35.01 -9.86 15.96
C TYR A 61 -34.11 -10.05 14.72
N PRO A 62 -34.18 -11.20 14.04
CA PRO A 62 -33.29 -11.51 12.90
C PRO A 62 -33.60 -10.68 11.65
N ASP A 63 -34.80 -10.08 11.57
CA ASP A 63 -35.18 -9.21 10.45
C ASP A 63 -34.38 -7.90 10.46
N VAL A 64 -34.13 -7.32 11.64
CA VAL A 64 -33.41 -6.05 11.81
C VAL A 64 -31.93 -6.24 12.18
N ASP A 65 -31.39 -7.44 11.95
CA ASP A 65 -29.98 -7.73 12.21
C ASP A 65 -29.08 -7.09 11.15
N VAL A 66 -28.21 -6.18 11.60
CA VAL A 66 -27.25 -5.45 10.75
C VAL A 66 -26.19 -6.39 10.16
N PHE A 67 -25.91 -7.52 10.82
CA PHE A 67 -24.86 -8.45 10.39
C PHE A 67 -25.35 -9.51 9.40
N LYS A 68 -26.65 -9.57 9.11
CA LYS A 68 -27.24 -10.54 8.17
C LYS A 68 -26.61 -10.47 6.78
N MET A 69 -26.21 -9.27 6.34
CA MET A 69 -25.57 -9.03 5.04
C MET A 69 -24.07 -8.79 5.12
N ARG A 70 -23.41 -9.15 6.25
CA ARG A 70 -21.96 -8.90 6.45
C ARG A 70 -21.11 -9.39 5.28
N GLY A 71 -21.36 -10.61 4.79
CA GLY A 71 -20.60 -11.18 3.67
C GLY A 71 -20.73 -10.39 2.38
N SER A 72 -21.96 -9.99 2.02
CA SER A 72 -22.23 -9.19 0.83
C SER A 72 -21.66 -7.77 0.93
N ILE A 73 -21.75 -7.14 2.11
CA ILE A 73 -21.18 -5.80 2.35
C ILE A 73 -19.65 -5.85 2.25
N LEU A 74 -19.02 -6.89 2.82
CA LEU A 74 -17.58 -7.09 2.74
C LEU A 74 -17.12 -7.41 1.31
N GLY A 75 -17.89 -8.19 0.56
CA GLY A 75 -17.63 -8.42 -0.87
C GLY A 75 -17.76 -7.15 -1.71
N LEU A 76 -18.78 -6.34 -1.45
CA LEU A 76 -19.00 -5.05 -2.12
C LEU A 76 -17.83 -4.09 -1.85
N SER A 77 -17.38 -3.98 -0.58
CA SER A 77 -16.26 -3.10 -0.24
C SER A 77 -14.95 -3.58 -0.84
N MET A 78 -14.73 -4.90 -0.94
CA MET A 78 -13.55 -5.45 -1.60
C MET A 78 -13.56 -5.21 -3.11
N ALA A 79 -14.71 -5.33 -3.77
CA ALA A 79 -14.85 -4.95 -5.18
C ALA A 79 -14.63 -3.43 -5.37
N ALA A 80 -15.16 -2.61 -4.46
CA ALA A 80 -15.00 -1.15 -4.51
C ALA A 80 -13.54 -0.72 -4.29
N SER A 81 -12.80 -1.36 -3.37
CA SER A 81 -11.39 -1.06 -3.15
C SER A 81 -10.53 -1.43 -4.35
N LEU A 82 -10.76 -2.60 -4.95
CA LEU A 82 -10.11 -2.98 -6.22
C LEU A 82 -10.41 -1.97 -7.34
N GLY A 83 -11.67 -1.53 -7.45
CA GLY A 83 -12.06 -0.51 -8.41
C GLY A 83 -11.32 0.82 -8.21
N LEU A 84 -11.18 1.27 -6.97
CA LEU A 84 -10.42 2.48 -6.63
C LEU A 84 -8.92 2.35 -6.93
N ILE A 85 -8.32 1.18 -6.69
CA ILE A 85 -6.91 0.92 -7.02
C ILE A 85 -6.70 1.01 -8.53
N ILE A 86 -7.59 0.39 -9.33
CA ILE A 86 -7.53 0.46 -10.78
C ILE A 86 -7.71 1.91 -11.24
N LEU A 87 -8.65 2.65 -10.66
CA LEU A 87 -8.86 4.07 -10.95
C LEU A 87 -7.59 4.90 -10.66
N ALA A 88 -6.93 4.65 -9.51
CA ALA A 88 -5.71 5.33 -9.12
C ALA A 88 -4.54 5.01 -10.06
N MET A 89 -4.37 3.74 -10.45
CA MET A 89 -3.31 3.35 -11.39
C MET A 89 -3.53 3.88 -12.81
N ASN A 90 -4.78 4.11 -13.22
CA ASN A 90 -5.09 4.68 -14.54
C ASN A 90 -5.15 6.22 -14.55
N TRP A 91 -4.87 6.87 -13.43
CA TRP A 91 -4.77 8.33 -13.40
C TRP A 91 -3.43 8.75 -13.99
N THR A 92 -3.44 9.31 -15.21
CA THR A 92 -2.25 9.85 -15.87
C THR A 92 -2.48 11.30 -16.26
N THR A 93 -1.48 12.15 -16.03
CA THR A 93 -1.47 13.53 -16.53
C THR A 93 -0.69 13.56 -17.84
N PHE A 94 -1.31 14.04 -18.92
CA PHE A 94 -0.61 14.29 -20.18
C PHE A 94 -0.23 15.76 -20.25
N GLU A 95 1.02 16.06 -20.60
CA GLU A 95 1.41 17.42 -20.92
C GLU A 95 0.63 17.90 -22.15
N LYS A 96 0.20 19.16 -22.11
CA LYS A 96 -0.49 19.79 -23.23
C LYS A 96 0.50 19.84 -24.40
N SER A 97 0.20 19.15 -25.50
CA SER A 97 1.04 19.23 -26.70
C SER A 97 1.10 20.68 -27.17
N VAL A 98 2.30 21.26 -27.12
CA VAL A 98 2.55 22.58 -27.70
C VAL A 98 2.56 22.38 -29.21
N TYR A 99 1.55 22.92 -29.89
CA TYR A 99 1.52 22.94 -31.34
C TYR A 99 2.55 23.96 -31.83
N ILE A 100 3.72 23.48 -32.22
CA ILE A 100 4.75 24.27 -32.89
C ILE A 100 4.44 24.18 -34.38
N PRO A 101 4.00 25.25 -35.03
CA PRO A 101 3.73 25.20 -36.46
C PRO A 101 5.06 24.98 -37.20
N ASP A 102 5.02 24.27 -38.33
CA ASP A 102 6.21 23.77 -39.05
C ASP A 102 7.19 24.89 -39.47
N ASN A 103 6.74 26.14 -39.46
CA ASN A 103 7.48 27.35 -39.79
C ASN A 103 8.01 28.13 -38.57
N ALA A 104 7.78 27.70 -37.34
CA ALA A 104 8.30 28.39 -36.14
C ALA A 104 9.79 28.09 -35.85
N LEU A 105 10.36 27.08 -36.50
CA LEU A 105 11.78 26.71 -36.38
C LEU A 105 12.61 27.08 -37.61
N VAL A 106 12.00 27.73 -38.61
CA VAL A 106 12.74 28.33 -39.72
C VAL A 106 13.30 29.65 -39.18
N LEU A 107 14.56 29.63 -38.74
CA LEU A 107 15.33 30.87 -38.66
C LEU A 107 15.36 31.44 -40.08
N ASP A 108 14.94 32.69 -40.25
CA ASP A 108 15.24 33.44 -41.46
C ASP A 108 16.77 33.51 -41.53
N GLU A 109 17.36 32.58 -42.28
CA GLU A 109 18.78 32.56 -42.55
C GLU A 109 19.05 33.74 -43.48
N GLU A 110 19.21 34.92 -42.88
CA GLU A 110 19.82 36.07 -43.52
C GLU A 110 21.28 35.68 -43.77
N ILE A 111 21.49 34.93 -44.85
CA ILE A 111 22.79 34.57 -45.35
C ILE A 111 23.48 35.89 -45.69
N GLU A 112 24.32 36.37 -44.79
CA GLU A 112 25.23 37.49 -45.02
C GLU A 112 26.22 37.02 -46.09
N ILE A 113 25.90 37.31 -47.36
CA ILE A 113 26.75 36.97 -48.50
C ILE A 113 28.03 37.78 -48.34
N GLU A 114 29.10 37.15 -47.84
CA GLU A 114 30.42 37.74 -47.88
C GLU A 114 30.78 38.06 -49.34
N PRO A 115 31.25 39.29 -49.63
CA PRO A 115 31.70 39.62 -50.98
C PRO A 115 32.83 38.65 -51.40
N PRO A 116 32.90 38.25 -52.68
CA PRO A 116 33.89 37.31 -53.15
C PRO A 116 35.29 37.81 -52.78
N ARG A 117 36.09 36.92 -52.16
CA ARG A 117 37.46 37.21 -51.74
C ARG A 117 38.25 37.80 -52.91
N SER A 118 38.65 39.08 -52.80
CA SER A 118 39.57 39.68 -53.77
C SER A 118 40.81 38.80 -53.86
N THR A 119 41.24 38.46 -55.07
CA THR A 119 42.43 37.65 -55.32
C THR A 119 43.62 38.32 -54.66
N GLN A 120 44.04 37.82 -53.49
CA GLN A 120 45.26 38.28 -52.84
C GLN A 120 46.41 37.88 -53.75
N GLU A 121 47.14 38.85 -54.29
CA GLU A 121 48.41 38.60 -54.94
C GLU A 121 49.29 37.77 -53.99
N GLN A 122 49.82 36.66 -54.50
CA GLN A 122 50.63 35.74 -53.68
C GLN A 122 51.80 36.52 -53.07
N PRO A 123 51.97 36.53 -51.73
CA PRO A 123 53.16 37.08 -51.14
C PRO A 123 54.38 36.22 -51.56
N PRO A 124 55.55 36.84 -51.80
CA PRO A 124 56.73 36.13 -52.28
C PRO A 124 57.18 35.04 -51.29
N PRO A 125 57.86 33.99 -51.78
CA PRO A 125 58.15 32.79 -50.99
C PRO A 125 59.00 33.11 -49.75
N PRO A 126 58.68 32.50 -48.59
CA PRO A 126 59.34 32.78 -47.32
C PRO A 126 60.79 32.25 -47.28
N PRO A 127 61.71 32.98 -46.62
CA PRO A 127 63.10 32.58 -46.44
C PRO A 127 63.25 31.30 -45.58
N PRO A 128 64.38 30.59 -45.72
CA PRO A 128 64.59 29.24 -45.19
C PRO A 128 64.49 29.15 -43.65
N PRO A 129 64.09 27.98 -43.13
CA PRO A 129 63.74 27.81 -41.72
C PRO A 129 64.96 27.89 -40.78
N PRO A 130 64.87 28.63 -39.66
CA PRO A 130 65.86 28.58 -38.59
C PRO A 130 65.81 27.25 -37.80
N PRO A 131 66.92 26.88 -37.14
CA PRO A 131 67.15 25.54 -36.60
C PRO A 131 66.20 25.16 -35.47
N VAL A 132 65.89 23.85 -35.44
CA VAL A 132 65.03 23.15 -34.48
C VAL A 132 65.50 23.39 -33.05
N ILE A 133 64.59 23.90 -32.22
CA ILE A 133 64.77 24.04 -30.77
C ILE A 133 64.31 22.72 -30.13
N GLN A 134 65.15 22.13 -29.28
CA GLN A 134 64.83 20.94 -28.50
C GLN A 134 63.74 21.24 -27.48
N GLU A 135 62.72 20.39 -27.42
CA GLU A 135 61.67 20.40 -26.41
C GLU A 135 62.27 20.09 -25.03
N VAL A 136 62.13 21.03 -24.10
CA VAL A 136 62.34 20.80 -22.67
C VAL A 136 61.13 19.97 -22.19
N PRO A 137 61.32 18.82 -21.52
CA PRO A 137 60.18 18.04 -21.02
C PRO A 137 59.44 18.87 -19.98
N ASP A 138 58.19 19.22 -20.30
CA ASP A 138 57.29 19.80 -19.32
C ASP A 138 57.00 18.80 -18.21
N ALA A 139 56.84 19.37 -17.02
CA ALA A 139 56.80 18.74 -15.72
C ALA A 139 55.88 17.51 -15.63
N GLU A 140 56.30 16.57 -14.78
CA GLU A 140 55.52 15.45 -14.27
C GLU A 140 54.07 15.88 -13.97
N ILE A 141 53.16 15.46 -14.84
CA ILE A 141 51.73 15.48 -14.53
C ILE A 141 51.57 14.39 -13.47
N ILE A 142 51.41 14.79 -12.21
CA ILE A 142 50.97 13.90 -11.14
C ILE A 142 49.54 13.49 -11.51
N THR A 143 49.41 12.32 -12.11
CA THR A 143 48.13 11.64 -12.28
C THR A 143 47.64 11.27 -10.88
N ASP A 144 46.76 12.11 -10.33
CA ASP A 144 45.97 11.74 -9.17
C ASP A 144 45.06 10.59 -9.64
N ASP A 145 45.25 9.40 -9.07
CA ASP A 145 44.53 8.18 -9.42
C ASP A 145 43.06 8.37 -9.00
N GLU A 146 42.25 8.84 -9.93
CA GLU A 146 40.82 9.05 -9.72
C GLU A 146 40.18 7.68 -9.48
N PRO A 147 39.53 7.45 -8.32
CA PRO A 147 39.02 6.12 -8.00
C PRO A 147 37.92 5.72 -8.98
N GLU A 148 38.18 4.70 -9.80
CA GLU A 148 37.18 4.10 -10.68
C GLU A 148 36.01 3.56 -9.84
N PHE A 149 34.84 4.17 -10.04
CA PHE A 149 33.60 3.70 -9.42
C PHE A 149 33.14 2.42 -10.13
N VAL A 150 33.42 1.27 -9.52
CA VAL A 150 32.90 -0.02 -9.97
C VAL A 150 31.44 -0.16 -9.52
N ASP A 151 30.52 -0.27 -10.48
CA ASP A 151 29.09 -0.48 -10.22
C ASP A 151 28.86 -1.85 -9.55
N GLN A 152 28.14 -1.86 -8.43
CA GLN A 152 27.81 -3.07 -7.66
C GLN A 152 26.39 -3.60 -7.92
N SER A 153 25.74 -3.14 -9.01
CA SER A 153 24.44 -3.68 -9.39
C SER A 153 24.53 -5.16 -9.79
N VAL A 154 23.67 -5.99 -9.19
CA VAL A 154 23.57 -7.43 -9.48
C VAL A 154 22.61 -7.63 -10.65
N ASP A 155 23.14 -7.99 -11.81
CA ASP A 155 22.36 -8.28 -13.02
C ASP A 155 21.70 -9.66 -12.97
N ALA A 156 20.57 -9.84 -13.66
CA ALA A 156 19.75 -11.06 -13.60
C ALA A 156 20.44 -12.35 -14.10
N GLU A 157 21.60 -12.23 -14.76
CA GLU A 157 22.43 -13.34 -15.23
C GLU A 157 23.58 -13.68 -14.26
N THR A 158 23.79 -12.87 -13.21
CA THR A 158 24.76 -13.16 -12.17
C THR A 158 24.21 -14.22 -11.21
N MET A 159 24.74 -15.44 -11.33
CA MET A 159 24.41 -16.54 -10.42
C MET A 159 25.01 -16.27 -9.04
N VAL A 160 24.17 -15.83 -8.11
CA VAL A 160 24.50 -15.75 -6.68
C VAL A 160 24.42 -17.17 -6.12
N GLU A 161 25.57 -17.80 -5.85
CA GLU A 161 25.61 -19.11 -5.22
C GLU A 161 25.16 -19.00 -3.76
N ALA A 162 24.02 -19.61 -3.46
CA ALA A 162 23.51 -19.66 -2.09
C ALA A 162 24.47 -20.46 -1.21
N PRO A 163 24.76 -20.02 0.03
CA PRO A 163 25.64 -20.75 0.92
C PRO A 163 25.07 -22.15 1.16
N VAL A 164 25.86 -23.17 0.81
CA VAL A 164 25.51 -24.57 1.01
C VAL A 164 25.61 -24.86 2.51
N PHE A 165 24.47 -25.05 3.15
CA PHE A 165 24.42 -25.53 4.53
C PHE A 165 24.83 -27.01 4.53
N HIS A 166 26.07 -27.29 4.92
CA HIS A 166 26.49 -28.64 5.25
C HIS A 166 25.83 -29.04 6.57
N GLU A 167 24.85 -29.95 6.52
CA GLU A 167 24.35 -30.65 7.71
C GLU A 167 25.45 -31.60 8.21
N ASP A 168 26.38 -31.06 9.00
CA ASP A 168 27.25 -31.87 9.83
C ASP A 168 26.39 -32.54 10.91
N ASN A 169 26.00 -33.80 10.65
CA ASN A 169 25.43 -34.72 11.62
C ASN A 169 26.50 -35.14 12.64
N THR A 170 26.99 -34.19 13.43
CA THR A 170 27.70 -34.48 14.67
C THR A 170 26.90 -33.87 15.81
N ALA A 171 26.38 -34.75 16.67
CA ALA A 171 25.59 -34.39 17.83
C ALA A 171 26.35 -33.37 18.70
N ALA A 172 25.86 -32.14 18.73
CA ALA A 172 26.32 -31.14 19.68
C ALA A 172 26.04 -31.65 21.11
N PRO A 173 26.98 -31.50 22.06
CA PRO A 173 26.75 -31.87 23.44
C PRO A 173 25.56 -31.07 24.01
N PRO A 174 24.74 -31.68 24.87
CA PRO A 174 23.53 -31.06 25.35
C PRO A 174 23.82 -29.74 26.09
N PRO A 175 23.01 -28.69 25.85
CA PRO A 175 23.20 -27.41 26.50
C PRO A 175 23.01 -27.53 28.03
N PRO A 176 23.73 -26.72 28.83
CA PRO A 176 23.53 -26.70 30.27
C PRO A 176 22.09 -26.28 30.60
N PRO A 177 21.47 -26.89 31.63
CA PRO A 177 20.07 -26.66 31.95
C PRO A 177 19.83 -25.18 32.28
N PRO A 178 18.77 -24.56 31.74
CA PRO A 178 18.42 -23.18 32.03
C PRO A 178 18.12 -23.00 33.53
N PRO A 179 18.46 -21.84 34.13
CA PRO A 179 18.06 -21.55 35.50
C PRO A 179 16.54 -21.64 35.61
N PRO A 180 15.99 -22.25 36.67
CA PRO A 180 14.55 -22.39 36.81
C PRO A 180 13.94 -20.99 36.80
N MET A 181 13.15 -20.70 35.76
CA MET A 181 12.21 -19.58 35.81
C MET A 181 11.33 -19.84 37.02
N LYS A 182 11.38 -18.94 38.01
CA LYS A 182 10.32 -18.87 39.00
C LYS A 182 9.07 -18.51 38.19
N GLU A 183 8.23 -19.51 37.96
CA GLU A 183 6.86 -19.30 37.53
C GLU A 183 6.27 -18.24 38.46
N PRO A 184 5.54 -17.23 37.95
CA PRO A 184 4.75 -16.41 38.85
C PRO A 184 3.90 -17.38 39.67
N ASP A 185 3.96 -17.30 41.00
CA ASP A 185 3.05 -18.02 41.87
C ASP A 185 1.65 -17.54 41.48
N ILE A 186 1.02 -18.27 40.56
CA ILE A 186 -0.40 -18.14 40.30
C ILE A 186 -0.98 -18.76 41.56
N GLU A 187 -1.26 -17.93 42.57
CA GLU A 187 -2.16 -18.32 43.64
C GLU A 187 -3.44 -18.76 42.94
N GLU A 188 -3.57 -20.08 42.73
CA GLU A 188 -4.80 -20.69 42.30
C GLU A 188 -5.79 -20.46 43.44
N ILE A 189 -6.46 -19.31 43.39
CA ILE A 189 -7.58 -18.98 44.26
C ILE A 189 -8.74 -19.88 43.82
N PHE A 190 -8.63 -21.17 44.14
CA PHE A 190 -9.77 -22.08 44.17
C PHE A 190 -10.60 -21.70 45.40
N LYS A 191 -11.38 -20.63 45.28
CA LYS A 191 -12.51 -20.44 46.19
C LYS A 191 -13.57 -21.46 45.78
N ILE A 192 -13.56 -22.61 46.45
CA ILE A 192 -14.73 -23.49 46.48
C ILE A 192 -15.83 -22.66 47.14
N VAL A 193 -16.72 -22.11 46.32
CA VAL A 193 -17.90 -21.39 46.77
C VAL A 193 -18.97 -22.46 46.99
N GLU A 194 -19.09 -22.95 48.22
CA GLU A 194 -20.16 -23.88 48.61
C GLU A 194 -21.55 -23.22 48.50
N ASP A 195 -21.62 -21.88 48.65
CA ASP A 195 -22.88 -21.12 48.58
C ASP A 195 -23.09 -20.40 47.25
N MET A 196 -24.09 -20.87 46.49
CA MET A 196 -24.48 -20.23 45.23
C MET A 196 -24.90 -18.76 45.43
N PRO A 197 -24.44 -17.83 44.58
CA PRO A 197 -24.82 -16.42 44.68
C PRO A 197 -26.33 -16.25 44.51
N ARG A 198 -26.98 -15.56 45.46
CA ARG A 198 -28.42 -15.31 45.45
C ARG A 198 -28.75 -13.90 44.96
N PHE A 199 -29.88 -13.77 44.28
CA PHE A 199 -30.39 -12.47 43.84
C PHE A 199 -30.80 -11.60 45.04
N PRO A 200 -30.56 -10.27 44.98
CA PRO A 200 -30.98 -9.36 46.05
C PRO A 200 -32.50 -9.46 46.24
N GLY A 201 -32.93 -9.75 47.48
CA GLY A 201 -34.33 -9.97 47.85
C GLY A 201 -34.79 -11.44 47.94
N CYS A 202 -33.95 -12.41 47.59
CA CYS A 202 -34.23 -13.85 47.72
C CYS A 202 -33.37 -14.55 48.79
N GLU A 203 -32.76 -13.81 49.70
CA GLU A 203 -31.82 -14.37 50.69
C GLU A 203 -32.44 -15.40 51.64
N THR A 204 -33.75 -15.29 51.95
CA THR A 204 -34.43 -16.15 52.93
C THR A 204 -35.23 -17.31 52.33
N ALA A 205 -35.35 -17.38 51.00
CA ALA A 205 -36.10 -18.40 50.30
C ALA A 205 -35.20 -19.63 50.05
N GLY A 206 -35.51 -20.75 50.74
CA GLY A 206 -34.82 -22.03 50.55
C GLY A 206 -33.82 -22.43 51.65
N LEU A 207 -33.68 -21.67 52.73
CA LEU A 207 -32.84 -22.04 53.88
C LEU A 207 -33.48 -23.18 54.71
N SER A 208 -32.67 -24.16 55.11
CA SER A 208 -33.06 -25.17 56.10
C SER A 208 -33.22 -24.50 57.49
N LYS A 209 -33.97 -25.12 58.40
CA LYS A 209 -34.30 -24.51 59.71
C LYS A 209 -33.06 -24.16 60.57
N GLU A 210 -31.91 -24.76 60.26
CA GLU A 210 -30.66 -24.56 60.99
C GLU A 210 -29.89 -23.31 60.53
N GLU A 211 -30.15 -22.81 59.31
CA GLU A 211 -29.48 -21.62 58.75
C GLU A 211 -30.26 -20.31 59.00
N LYS A 212 -31.44 -20.37 59.62
CA LYS A 212 -32.30 -19.20 59.93
C LYS A 212 -32.14 -18.66 61.35
N LYS A 213 -31.09 -19.06 62.07
CA LYS A 213 -30.85 -18.66 63.46
C LYS A 213 -29.82 -17.56 63.57
#